data_AF-A0A357T064-F1
#
_entry.id   AF-A0A357T064-F1
#
_cell.length_a   1.000
_cell.length_b   1.000
_cell.length_c   1.000
_cell.angle_alpha   90.00
_cell.angle_beta   90.00
_cell.angle_gamma   90.00
#
_symmetry.space_group_name_H-M   'P 1'
#
loop_
_entity.id
_entity.type
_entity.pdbx_description
1 polymer ?
#
loop_
_entity_poly.entity_id
_entity_poly.type
_entity_poly.pdbx_seq_one_letter_code
_entity_poly.pdbx_strand_id
1 'polypeptide(L)'
;MAGLMNIRRLTQSLLKPVVIILVLGMCVGMFYAFPRFGGANDRSLYKGPSVRVNGVAIKDKEFNDIYGRFLQQFGSYMSEEEMKTRTMEYLVEQEIVKQAVKERKIAVSAQEIDDFLAKIKAYNQINTEEEMEMLITQVGAKSLKGLKEMLREILAEQKLYTILGKEAKLVVKEEEIVEAYEEMEPAHILISTSSQVNDQPLTA
;
A
#
# COMPACT_ATOMS: atom_id res chain seq x y z
N MET A 1 -66.98 -20.29 -9.87
CA MET A 1 -65.71 -19.57 -9.58
C MET A 1 -65.89 -18.57 -8.44
N ALA A 2 -65.98 -19.02 -7.18
CA ALA A 2 -66.15 -18.12 -6.01
C ALA A 2 -65.26 -18.49 -4.80
N GLY A 3 -64.66 -19.69 -4.77
CA GLY A 3 -63.79 -20.13 -3.67
C GLY A 3 -62.35 -19.60 -3.73
N LEU A 4 -61.80 -19.36 -4.93
CA LEU A 4 -60.40 -18.94 -5.10
C LEU A 4 -60.14 -17.45 -4.78
N MET A 5 -61.17 -16.60 -4.87
CA MET A 5 -61.04 -15.15 -4.57
C MET A 5 -61.01 -14.85 -3.07
N ASN A 6 -61.61 -15.70 -2.23
CA ASN A 6 -61.66 -15.51 -0.78
C ASN A 6 -60.37 -15.98 -0.08
N ILE A 7 -59.70 -17.01 -0.61
CA ILE A 7 -58.40 -17.46 -0.10
C ILE A 7 -57.36 -16.34 -0.29
N ARG A 8 -57.30 -15.72 -1.48
CA ARG A 8 -56.36 -14.62 -1.76
C ARG A 8 -56.49 -13.43 -0.81
N ARG A 9 -57.70 -13.06 -0.39
CA ARG A 9 -57.94 -11.96 0.56
C ARG A 9 -57.54 -12.31 2.00
N LEU A 10 -57.82 -13.54 2.43
CA LEU A 10 -57.40 -14.04 3.74
C LEU A 10 -55.87 -14.21 3.82
N THR A 11 -55.25 -14.72 2.75
CA THR A 11 -53.79 -14.80 2.66
C THR A 11 -53.18 -13.40 2.70
N GLN A 12 -53.74 -12.41 1.97
CA GLN A 12 -53.21 -11.04 2.02
C GLN A 12 -53.42 -10.33 3.37
N SER A 13 -54.49 -10.62 4.13
CA SER A 13 -54.70 -9.96 5.43
C SER A 13 -53.83 -10.55 6.54
N LEU A 14 -53.55 -11.86 6.50
CA LEU A 14 -52.69 -12.54 7.47
C LEU A 14 -51.19 -12.45 7.12
N LEU A 15 -50.84 -12.36 5.83
CA LEU A 15 -49.45 -12.26 5.39
C LEU A 15 -48.86 -10.86 5.60
N LYS A 16 -49.68 -9.79 5.53
CA LYS A 16 -49.23 -8.41 5.79
C LYS A 16 -48.54 -8.21 7.14
N PRO A 17 -49.14 -8.58 8.30
CA PRO A 17 -48.48 -8.43 9.59
C PRO A 17 -47.23 -9.31 9.72
N VAL A 18 -47.24 -10.53 9.15
CA VAL A 18 -46.07 -11.42 9.17
C VAL A 18 -44.90 -10.83 8.37
N VAL A 19 -45.16 -10.29 7.18
CA VAL A 19 -44.14 -9.62 6.36
C VAL A 19 -43.62 -8.36 7.05
N ILE A 20 -44.47 -7.57 7.71
CA ILE A 20 -44.05 -6.39 8.47
C ILE A 20 -43.11 -6.78 9.62
N ILE A 21 -43.43 -7.84 10.37
CA ILE A 21 -42.57 -8.34 11.46
C ILE A 21 -41.24 -8.85 10.91
N LEU A 22 -41.25 -9.54 9.76
CA LEU A 22 -40.03 -10.06 9.13
C LEU A 22 -39.13 -8.92 8.60
N VAL A 23 -39.71 -7.90 7.97
CA VAL A 23 -38.97 -6.72 7.51
C VAL A 23 -38.44 -5.91 8.69
N LEU A 24 -39.22 -5.73 9.76
CA LEU A 24 -38.74 -5.09 10.99
C LEU A 24 -37.61 -5.90 11.65
N GLY A 25 -37.73 -7.23 11.68
CA GLY A 25 -36.67 -8.13 12.14
C GLY A 25 -35.41 -8.04 11.28
N MET A 26 -35.52 -7.91 9.96
CA MET A 26 -34.38 -7.66 9.06
C MET A 26 -33.78 -6.27 9.23
N CYS A 27 -34.58 -5.23 9.50
CA CYS A 27 -34.07 -3.88 9.75
C CYS A 27 -33.36 -3.78 11.10
N VAL A 28 -33.91 -4.38 12.15
CA VAL A 28 -33.26 -4.47 13.48
C VAL A 28 -32.04 -5.39 13.41
N GLY A 29 -32.16 -6.50 12.68
CA GLY A 29 -31.07 -7.41 12.38
C GLY A 29 -29.96 -6.73 11.58
N MET A 30 -30.26 -5.89 10.60
CA MET A 30 -29.27 -5.04 9.94
C MET A 30 -28.67 -4.05 10.93
N PHE A 31 -29.43 -3.44 11.83
CA PHE A 31 -28.85 -2.50 12.81
C PHE A 31 -27.88 -3.17 13.80
N TYR A 32 -28.10 -4.45 14.15
CA TYR A 32 -27.25 -5.21 15.07
C TYR A 32 -26.20 -6.11 14.41
N ALA A 33 -26.46 -6.58 13.19
CA ALA A 33 -25.63 -7.52 12.42
C ALA A 33 -25.06 -6.92 11.13
N PHE A 34 -25.28 -5.62 10.83
CA PHE A 34 -24.30 -4.91 10.02
C PHE A 34 -22.96 -5.12 10.72
N PRO A 35 -21.97 -5.74 10.04
CA PRO A 35 -20.62 -5.70 10.55
C PRO A 35 -20.34 -4.21 10.69
N ARG A 36 -20.06 -3.74 11.91
CA ARG A 36 -19.40 -2.45 12.08
C ARG A 36 -18.06 -2.59 11.36
N PHE A 37 -18.04 -2.33 10.04
CA PHE A 37 -16.85 -2.07 9.23
C PHE A 37 -16.22 -0.71 9.63
N GLY A 38 -16.27 -0.40 10.92
CA GLY A 38 -15.66 0.75 11.58
C GLY A 38 -15.13 0.39 12.97
N GLY A 39 -15.08 -0.90 13.33
CA GLY A 39 -14.53 -1.40 14.60
C GLY A 39 -13.08 -1.88 14.52
N ALA A 40 -12.32 -1.48 13.49
CA ALA A 40 -10.90 -1.82 13.36
C ALA A 40 -9.96 -0.91 14.17
N ASN A 41 -10.48 0.03 14.97
CA ASN A 41 -9.68 1.00 15.71
C ASN A 41 -9.19 0.53 17.09
N ASP A 42 -9.49 -0.71 17.51
CA ASP A 42 -9.09 -1.22 18.84
C ASP A 42 -8.19 -2.47 18.80
N ARG A 43 -7.61 -2.78 17.62
CA ARG A 43 -6.46 -3.68 17.57
C ARG A 43 -5.21 -2.89 17.94
N SER A 44 -4.98 -2.74 19.25
CA SER A 44 -3.66 -2.48 19.84
C SER A 44 -2.80 -1.49 19.03
N LEU A 45 -3.27 -0.26 18.85
CA LEU A 45 -2.41 0.81 18.37
C LEU A 45 -1.30 0.99 19.41
N TYR A 46 -0.05 0.90 18.97
CA TYR A 46 1.12 1.13 19.81
C TYR A 46 0.99 2.51 20.48
N LYS A 47 1.01 2.51 21.81
CA LYS A 47 1.09 3.68 22.70
C LYS A 47 2.34 3.52 23.57
N GLY A 48 3.52 3.55 22.93
CA GLY A 48 4.80 3.41 23.62
C GLY A 48 5.54 4.73 23.80
N PRO A 49 6.74 4.72 24.39
CA PRO A 49 7.53 5.93 24.61
C PRO A 49 7.83 6.64 23.29
N SER A 50 7.57 7.95 23.25
CA SER A 50 7.84 8.78 22.07
C SER A 50 9.35 8.82 21.81
N VAL A 51 9.81 8.18 20.74
CA VAL A 51 11.20 8.33 20.27
C VAL A 51 11.37 9.73 19.70
N ARG A 52 12.51 10.36 20.01
CA ARG A 52 12.86 11.69 19.50
C ARG A 52 14.12 11.61 18.64
N VAL A 53 14.06 12.16 17.45
CA VAL A 53 15.17 12.31 16.52
C VAL A 53 15.56 13.78 16.48
N ASN A 54 16.73 14.13 17.03
CA ASN A 54 17.20 15.51 17.15
C ASN A 54 16.15 16.48 17.75
N GLY A 55 15.40 16.02 18.75
CA GLY A 55 14.36 16.80 19.42
C GLY A 55 12.98 16.76 18.76
N VAL A 56 12.83 16.17 17.56
CA VAL A 56 11.53 15.95 16.91
C VAL A 56 10.96 14.60 17.36
N ALA A 57 9.77 14.61 17.94
CA ALA A 57 9.10 13.39 18.39
C ALA A 57 8.40 12.69 17.22
N ILE A 58 8.63 11.37 17.09
CA ILE A 58 7.87 10.50 16.18
C ILE A 58 6.48 10.31 16.78
N LYS A 59 5.42 10.52 15.98
CA LYS A 59 4.04 10.44 16.47
C LYS A 59 3.54 9.00 16.46
N ASP A 60 2.76 8.64 17.47
CA ASP A 60 2.10 7.32 17.55
C ASP A 60 1.29 7.01 16.28
N LYS A 61 0.64 8.01 15.69
CA LYS A 61 -0.10 7.83 14.44
C LYS A 61 0.80 7.40 13.29
N GLU A 62 1.96 8.04 13.14
CA GLU A 62 2.93 7.72 12.08
C GLU A 62 3.48 6.30 12.27
N PHE A 63 3.77 5.93 13.52
CA PHE A 63 4.15 4.57 13.87
C PHE A 63 3.09 3.57 13.46
N ASN A 64 1.85 3.77 13.89
CA ASN A 64 0.78 2.82 13.62
C ASN A 64 0.43 2.72 12.13
N ASP A 65 0.52 3.83 11.39
CA ASP A 65 0.30 3.85 9.94
C ASP A 65 1.36 2.99 9.20
N ILE A 66 2.65 3.10 9.56
CA ILE A 66 3.71 2.28 8.96
C ILE A 66 3.67 0.83 9.46
N TYR A 67 3.47 0.63 10.77
CA TYR A 67 3.34 -0.69 11.37
C TYR A 67 2.22 -1.50 10.72
N GLY A 68 1.07 -0.88 10.46
CA GLY A 68 -0.05 -1.52 9.76
C GLY A 68 0.33 -1.98 8.34
N ARG A 69 1.14 -1.20 7.62
CA ARG A 69 1.65 -1.59 6.28
C ARG A 69 2.63 -2.75 6.37
N PHE A 70 3.56 -2.70 7.33
CA PHE A 70 4.52 -3.80 7.54
C PHE A 70 3.83 -5.08 7.96
N LEU A 71 2.77 -4.99 8.78
CA LEU A 71 1.96 -6.14 9.16
C LEU A 71 1.28 -6.79 7.95
N GLN A 72 0.76 -5.99 7.02
CA GLN A 72 0.17 -6.51 5.78
C GLN A 72 1.20 -7.18 4.86
N GLN A 73 2.42 -6.63 4.80
CA GLN A 73 3.46 -7.10 3.88
C GLN A 73 4.30 -8.26 4.44
N PHE A 74 4.59 -8.24 5.74
CA PHE A 74 5.58 -9.11 6.39
C PHE A 74 5.03 -9.90 7.58
N GLY A 75 3.75 -9.77 7.92
CA GLY A 75 3.15 -10.35 9.12
C GLY A 75 3.23 -11.87 9.23
N SER A 76 3.46 -12.58 8.12
CA SER A 76 3.67 -14.03 8.11
C SER A 76 5.13 -14.46 8.33
N TYR A 77 6.09 -13.53 8.25
CA TYR A 77 7.53 -13.84 8.23
C TYR A 77 8.31 -13.27 9.41
N MET A 78 7.78 -12.21 10.06
CA MET A 78 8.45 -11.53 11.17
C MET A 78 7.67 -11.65 12.46
N SER A 79 8.39 -11.68 13.58
CA SER A 79 7.77 -11.57 14.91
C SER A 79 7.21 -10.16 15.15
N GLU A 80 6.27 -10.03 16.08
CA GLU A 80 5.69 -8.73 16.43
C GLU A 80 6.75 -7.73 16.94
N GLU A 81 7.69 -8.20 17.76
CA GLU A 81 8.76 -7.37 18.32
C GLU A 81 9.75 -6.92 17.24
N GLU A 82 10.17 -7.83 16.37
CA GLU A 82 11.01 -7.49 15.22
C GLU A 82 10.35 -6.45 14.32
N MET A 83 9.06 -6.62 14.04
CA MET A 83 8.31 -5.69 13.20
C MET A 83 8.20 -4.30 13.83
N LYS A 84 7.95 -4.21 15.14
CA LYS A 84 7.95 -2.93 15.87
C LYS A 84 9.32 -2.24 15.80
N THR A 85 10.41 -3.00 15.96
CA THR A 85 11.77 -2.50 15.83
C THR A 85 12.03 -1.96 14.42
N ARG A 86 11.71 -2.75 13.38
CA ARG A 86 11.84 -2.33 11.97
C ARG A 86 11.03 -1.09 11.64
N THR A 87 9.79 -1.00 12.14
CA THR A 87 8.96 0.20 11.98
C THR A 87 9.60 1.42 12.63
N MET A 88 10.15 1.27 13.84
CA MET A 88 10.81 2.37 14.52
C MET A 88 12.09 2.81 13.79
N GLU A 89 12.94 1.86 13.38
CA GLU A 89 14.15 2.12 12.59
C GLU A 89 13.81 2.91 11.32
N TYR A 90 12.83 2.43 10.56
CA TYR A 90 12.36 3.12 9.36
C TYR A 90 11.94 4.57 9.64
N LEU A 91 11.15 4.82 10.68
CA LEU A 91 10.69 6.17 11.02
C LEU A 91 11.83 7.08 11.48
N VAL A 92 12.79 6.53 12.20
CA VAL A 92 14.00 7.27 12.61
C VAL A 92 14.82 7.66 11.38
N GLU A 93 15.07 6.72 10.48
CA GLU A 93 15.79 6.97 9.22
C GLU A 93 15.09 8.03 8.36
N GLN A 94 13.78 7.90 8.18
CA GLN A 94 12.98 8.86 7.42
C GLN A 94 13.03 10.27 8.03
N GLU A 95 12.98 10.38 9.36
CA GLU A 95 13.09 11.68 10.04
C GLU A 95 14.50 12.28 9.91
N ILE A 96 15.56 11.46 9.96
CA ILE A 96 16.94 11.92 9.70
C ILE A 96 17.06 12.47 8.27
N VAL A 97 16.56 11.73 7.28
CA VAL A 97 16.58 12.15 5.86
C VAL A 97 15.81 13.47 5.69
N LYS A 98 14.62 13.57 6.27
CA LYS A 98 13.80 14.79 6.21
C LYS A 98 14.50 16.00 6.82
N GLN A 99 15.18 15.81 7.95
CA GLN A 99 15.97 16.88 8.57
C GLN A 99 17.15 17.30 7.70
N ALA A 100 17.87 16.34 7.11
CA ALA A 100 18.98 16.62 6.19
C ALA A 100 18.52 17.38 4.93
N VAL A 101 17.38 17.00 4.35
CA VAL A 101 16.73 17.72 3.23
C VAL A 101 16.44 19.17 3.63
N LYS A 102 15.87 19.38 4.81
CA LYS A 102 15.50 20.71 5.32
C LYS A 102 16.73 21.57 5.63
N GLU A 103 17.73 21.02 6.28
CA GLU A 103 18.98 21.72 6.63
C GLU A 103 19.71 22.23 5.39
N ARG A 104 19.79 21.38 4.37
CA ARG A 104 20.41 21.69 3.08
C ARG A 104 19.51 22.49 2.14
N LYS A 105 18.27 22.80 2.57
CA LYS A 105 17.26 23.57 1.82
C LYS A 105 17.03 23.00 0.41
N ILE A 106 17.00 21.68 0.30
CA ILE A 106 16.79 21.01 -0.98
C ILE A 106 15.35 21.31 -1.44
N ALA A 107 15.22 21.96 -2.59
CA ALA A 107 13.94 22.33 -3.17
C ALA A 107 13.64 21.45 -4.40
N VAL A 108 12.35 21.19 -4.60
CA VAL A 108 11.82 20.50 -5.77
C VAL A 108 10.75 21.40 -6.38
N SER A 109 10.93 21.76 -7.64
CA SER A 109 10.01 22.61 -8.39
C SER A 109 8.73 21.85 -8.74
N ALA A 110 7.65 22.59 -9.03
CA ALA A 110 6.41 21.99 -9.51
C ALA A 110 6.61 21.24 -10.84
N GLN A 111 7.44 21.80 -11.74
CA GLN A 111 7.76 21.17 -13.02
C GLN A 111 8.40 19.80 -12.83
N GLU A 112 9.38 19.67 -11.93
CA GLU A 112 10.03 18.38 -11.66
C GLU A 112 9.04 17.32 -11.14
N ILE A 113 8.06 17.74 -10.34
CA ILE A 113 7.00 16.85 -9.84
C ILE A 113 6.10 16.40 -11.00
N ASP A 114 5.72 17.33 -11.88
CA ASP A 114 4.86 17.05 -13.03
C ASP A 114 5.58 16.16 -14.06
N ASP A 115 6.87 16.39 -14.30
CA ASP A 115 7.71 15.56 -15.17
C ASP A 115 7.85 14.14 -14.60
N PHE A 116 8.07 14.01 -13.28
CA PHE A 116 8.17 12.70 -12.65
C PHE A 116 6.83 11.97 -12.65
N LEU A 117 5.72 12.68 -12.41
CA LEU A 117 4.37 12.12 -12.55
C LEU A 117 4.10 11.65 -13.98
N ALA A 118 4.53 12.40 -14.99
CA ALA A 118 4.39 11.99 -16.40
C ALA A 118 5.17 10.70 -16.70
N LYS A 119 6.38 10.54 -16.14
CA LYS A 119 7.15 9.28 -16.24
C LYS A 119 6.43 8.12 -15.58
N ILE A 120 5.85 8.32 -14.40
CA ILE A 120 5.07 7.29 -13.70
C ILE A 120 3.84 6.89 -14.54
N LYS A 121 3.13 7.87 -15.12
CA LYS A 121 1.98 7.59 -16.00
C LYS A 121 2.40 6.78 -17.23
N ALA A 122 3.49 7.17 -17.88
CA ALA A 122 4.01 6.46 -19.05
C ALA A 122 4.43 5.02 -18.70
N TYR A 123 5.16 4.83 -17.61
CA TYR A 123 5.63 3.53 -17.17
C TYR A 123 4.49 2.58 -16.80
N ASN A 124 3.47 3.09 -16.10
CA ASN A 124 2.31 2.30 -15.67
C ASN A 124 1.17 2.29 -16.70
N GLN A 125 1.37 2.88 -17.89
CA GLN A 125 0.36 2.97 -18.95
C GLN A 125 -0.98 3.56 -18.47
N ILE A 126 -0.91 4.56 -17.58
CA ILE A 126 -2.09 5.24 -17.03
C ILE A 126 -2.62 6.22 -18.06
N ASN A 127 -3.74 5.86 -18.68
CA ASN A 127 -4.39 6.59 -19.75
C ASN A 127 -5.75 7.17 -19.32
N THR A 128 -6.34 6.67 -18.24
CA THR A 128 -7.66 7.12 -17.75
C THR A 128 -7.60 7.76 -16.35
N GLU A 129 -8.62 8.55 -16.02
CA GLU A 129 -8.75 9.11 -14.67
C GLU A 129 -9.00 8.01 -13.63
N GLU A 130 -9.72 6.95 -14.00
CA GLU A 130 -10.00 5.79 -13.14
C GLU A 130 -8.70 5.06 -12.76
N GLU A 131 -7.79 4.86 -13.72
CA GLU A 131 -6.45 4.30 -13.47
C GLU A 131 -5.61 5.20 -12.57
N MET A 132 -5.76 6.52 -12.72
CA MET A 132 -5.09 7.51 -11.86
C MET A 132 -5.62 7.44 -10.42
N GLU A 133 -6.93 7.34 -10.24
CA GLU A 133 -7.57 7.17 -8.92
C GLU A 133 -7.18 5.85 -8.26
N MET A 134 -7.08 4.76 -9.04
CA MET A 134 -6.57 3.48 -8.55
C MET A 134 -5.15 3.62 -8.03
N LEU A 135 -4.25 4.26 -8.79
CA LEU A 135 -2.87 4.51 -8.33
C LEU A 135 -2.86 5.32 -7.03
N ILE A 136 -3.60 6.44 -6.97
CA ILE A 136 -3.69 7.31 -5.78
C ILE A 136 -4.15 6.52 -4.56
N THR A 137 -5.10 5.60 -4.75
CA THR A 137 -5.62 4.75 -3.68
C THR A 137 -4.61 3.70 -3.25
N GLN A 138 -3.97 3.02 -4.21
CA GLN A 138 -2.96 1.99 -3.95
C GLN A 138 -1.75 2.52 -3.17
N VAL A 139 -1.27 3.72 -3.53
CA VAL A 139 -0.13 4.36 -2.83
C VAL A 139 -0.56 5.08 -1.55
N GLY A 140 -1.86 5.11 -1.24
CA GLY A 140 -2.41 5.72 -0.02
C GLY A 140 -2.37 7.26 0.00
N ALA A 141 -2.24 7.90 -1.17
CA ALA A 141 -2.12 9.35 -1.30
C ALA A 141 -3.44 10.12 -1.07
N LYS A 142 -4.59 9.43 -1.10
CA LYS A 142 -5.98 9.95 -0.95
C LYS A 142 -6.45 10.95 -2.01
N SER A 143 -5.54 11.70 -2.63
CA SER A 143 -5.82 12.68 -3.66
C SER A 143 -4.60 12.91 -4.57
N LEU A 144 -4.80 13.51 -5.74
CA LEU A 144 -3.70 13.91 -6.62
C LEU A 144 -2.74 14.88 -5.94
N LYS A 145 -3.25 15.79 -5.10
CA LYS A 145 -2.41 16.71 -4.32
C LYS A 145 -1.51 15.94 -3.34
N GLY A 146 -2.08 14.98 -2.61
CA GLY A 146 -1.33 14.12 -1.70
C GLY A 146 -0.27 13.31 -2.45
N LEU A 147 -0.59 12.81 -3.65
CA LEU A 147 0.39 12.11 -4.48
C LEU A 147 1.54 13.03 -4.87
N LYS A 148 1.26 14.23 -5.36
CA LYS A 148 2.30 15.23 -5.69
C LYS A 148 3.15 15.62 -4.48
N GLU A 149 2.60 15.63 -3.28
CA GLU A 149 3.36 15.84 -2.04
C GLU A 149 4.31 14.67 -1.76
N MET A 150 3.85 13.42 -1.89
CA MET A 150 4.72 12.24 -1.76
C MET A 150 5.84 12.23 -2.81
N LEU A 151 5.52 12.55 -4.07
CA LEU A 151 6.52 12.67 -5.13
C LEU A 151 7.56 13.76 -4.83
N ARG A 152 7.13 14.87 -4.22
CA ARG A 152 8.05 15.92 -3.79
C ARG A 152 9.05 15.41 -2.76
N GLU A 153 8.57 14.66 -1.76
CA GLU A 153 9.43 14.09 -0.71
C GLU A 153 10.43 13.10 -1.30
N ILE A 154 9.98 12.19 -2.17
CA ILE A 154 10.84 11.23 -2.90
C ILE A 154 11.91 11.95 -3.72
N LEU A 155 11.53 12.97 -4.51
CA LEU A 155 12.48 13.72 -5.33
C LEU A 155 13.48 14.50 -4.47
N ALA A 156 13.07 15.02 -3.32
CA ALA A 156 13.97 15.73 -2.40
C ALA A 156 15.00 14.77 -1.78
N GLU A 157 14.58 13.57 -1.40
CA GLU A 157 15.45 12.50 -0.92
C GLU A 157 16.44 12.05 -2.01
N GLN A 158 15.99 11.81 -3.24
CA GLN A 158 16.88 11.45 -4.35
C GLN A 158 17.95 12.52 -4.61
N LYS A 159 17.56 13.79 -4.55
CA LYS A 159 18.51 14.92 -4.65
C LYS A 159 19.50 14.94 -3.48
N LEU A 160 19.05 14.64 -2.26
CA LEU A 160 19.93 14.52 -1.10
C LEU A 160 21.02 13.48 -1.35
N TYR A 161 20.65 12.26 -1.75
CA TYR A 161 21.62 11.20 -2.02
C TYR A 161 22.57 11.55 -3.16
N THR A 162 22.09 12.24 -4.20
CA THR A 162 22.95 12.75 -5.26
C THR A 162 24.00 13.75 -4.74
N ILE A 163 23.60 14.64 -3.82
CA ILE A 163 24.52 15.60 -3.19
C ILE A 163 25.55 14.86 -2.32
N LEU A 164 25.08 13.94 -1.46
CA LEU A 164 25.94 13.17 -0.57
C LEU A 164 26.96 12.32 -1.34
N GLY A 165 26.54 11.68 -2.45
CA GLY A 165 27.44 10.92 -3.30
C GLY A 165 28.54 11.79 -3.93
N LYS A 166 28.20 13.01 -4.37
CA LYS A 166 29.18 13.98 -4.88
C LYS A 166 30.15 14.44 -3.78
N GLU A 167 29.66 14.71 -2.58
CA GLU A 167 30.48 15.12 -1.43
C GLU A 167 31.45 14.01 -0.99
N ALA A 168 30.96 12.77 -0.97
CA ALA A 168 31.75 11.58 -0.69
C ALA A 168 32.69 11.19 -1.83
N LYS A 169 32.65 11.91 -2.97
CA LYS A 169 33.43 11.63 -4.18
C LYS A 169 33.28 10.17 -4.64
N LEU A 170 32.08 9.62 -4.52
CA LEU A 170 31.77 8.30 -5.04
C LEU A 170 31.80 8.37 -6.56
N VAL A 171 32.71 7.61 -7.17
CA VAL A 171 32.81 7.44 -8.61
C VAL A 171 32.38 6.02 -8.88
N VAL A 172 31.23 5.86 -9.52
CA VAL A 172 30.80 4.57 -10.06
C VAL A 172 31.50 4.41 -11.40
N LYS A 173 32.29 3.36 -11.54
CA LYS A 173 32.94 3.03 -12.81
C LYS A 173 31.99 2.24 -13.69
N GLU A 174 32.11 2.42 -15.01
CA GLU A 174 31.25 1.70 -15.96
C GLU A 174 31.46 0.18 -15.86
N GLU A 175 32.70 -0.25 -15.62
CA GLU A 175 33.03 -1.66 -15.48
C GLU A 175 32.32 -2.32 -14.29
N GLU A 176 32.15 -1.58 -13.17
CA GLU A 176 31.43 -2.08 -11.99
C GLU A 176 29.91 -2.22 -12.26
N ILE A 177 29.36 -1.42 -13.17
CA ILE A 177 27.95 -1.53 -13.58
C ILE A 177 27.74 -2.77 -14.45
N VAL A 178 28.64 -2.99 -15.41
CA VAL A 178 28.58 -4.14 -16.32
C VAL A 178 28.71 -5.44 -15.54
N GLU A 179 29.69 -5.55 -14.64
CA GLU A 179 29.91 -6.74 -13.81
C GLU A 179 28.67 -7.06 -12.95
N ALA A 180 28.09 -6.06 -12.28
CA ALA A 180 26.88 -6.25 -11.49
C ALA A 180 25.67 -6.66 -12.34
N TYR A 181 25.56 -6.19 -13.59
CA TYR A 181 24.49 -6.57 -14.49
C TYR A 181 24.65 -8.01 -15.00
N GLU A 182 25.87 -8.42 -15.33
CA GLU A 182 26.19 -9.78 -15.78
C GLU A 182 25.98 -10.82 -14.66
N GLU A 183 26.27 -10.49 -13.39
CA GLU A 183 25.95 -11.36 -12.25
C GLU A 183 24.43 -11.56 -12.06
N MET A 184 23.61 -10.59 -12.47
CA MET A 184 22.16 -10.62 -12.32
C MET A 184 21.41 -11.35 -13.44
N GLU A 185 22.05 -11.79 -14.52
CA GLU A 185 21.44 -12.70 -15.49
C GLU A 185 21.61 -14.16 -15.05
N PRO A 186 20.67 -14.77 -14.30
CA PRO A 186 20.77 -16.19 -14.02
C PRO A 186 20.58 -16.97 -15.32
N ALA A 187 21.63 -17.69 -15.73
CA ALA A 187 21.50 -18.80 -16.65
C ALA A 187 20.63 -19.89 -15.99
N HIS A 188 19.32 -19.85 -16.21
CA HIS A 188 18.40 -20.90 -15.76
C HIS A 188 18.65 -22.15 -16.61
N ILE A 189 19.25 -23.19 -16.02
CA ILE A 189 19.25 -24.54 -16.60
C ILE A 189 18.05 -25.29 -16.04
N LEU A 190 17.06 -25.54 -16.89
CA LEU A 190 15.84 -26.27 -16.52
C LEU A 190 16.14 -27.77 -16.63
N ILE A 191 16.51 -28.40 -15.53
CA ILE A 191 16.72 -29.86 -15.48
C ILE A 191 15.37 -30.50 -15.18
N SER A 192 14.78 -31.18 -16.18
CA SER A 192 13.58 -31.98 -15.96
C SER A 192 13.90 -33.15 -15.03
N THR A 193 13.17 -33.26 -13.92
CA THR A 193 13.30 -34.38 -12.95
C THR A 193 12.34 -35.53 -13.23
N SER A 194 11.67 -35.56 -14.38
CA SER A 194 10.85 -36.72 -14.76
C SER A 194 11.72 -37.80 -15.39
N SER A 195 11.64 -39.02 -14.86
CA SER A 195 12.29 -40.23 -15.38
C SER A 195 11.69 -40.72 -16.71
N GLN A 196 11.13 -39.83 -17.52
CA GLN A 196 10.66 -40.08 -18.88
C GLN A 196 11.29 -39.03 -19.80
N VAL A 197 12.58 -39.23 -20.11
CA VAL A 197 13.27 -38.50 -21.16
C VAL A 197 12.76 -39.04 -22.49
N ASN A 198 12.13 -38.17 -23.29
CA ASN A 198 11.95 -38.39 -24.71
C ASN A 198 13.00 -37.52 -25.42
N ASP A 199 13.88 -38.14 -26.20
CA ASP A 199 15.15 -37.56 -26.73
C ASP A 199 14.98 -36.48 -27.81
N GLN A 200 13.83 -35.80 -27.89
CA GLN A 200 13.64 -34.69 -28.82
C GLN A 200 12.94 -33.50 -28.17
N PRO A 201 13.70 -32.57 -27.59
CA PRO A 201 13.19 -31.23 -27.30
C PRO A 201 13.34 -30.39 -28.56
N LEU A 202 12.25 -29.74 -29.00
CA LEU A 202 12.17 -28.75 -30.09
C LEU A 202 11.80 -29.29 -31.49
N THR A 203 10.52 -29.63 -31.66
CA THR A 203 9.80 -29.30 -32.91
C THR A 203 8.32 -29.01 -32.58
N ALA A 204 8.00 -27.73 -32.40
CA ALA A 204 6.74 -27.08 -32.78
C ALA A 204 6.87 -25.57 -32.52
#